data_AF-A0A433DDB5-F1
#
_entry.id   AF-A0A433DDB5-F1
#
_cell.length_a   1.000
_cell.length_b   1.000
_cell.length_c   1.000
_cell.angle_alpha   90.00
_cell.angle_beta   90.00
_cell.angle_gamma   90.00
#
_symmetry.space_group_name_H-M   'P 1'
#
loop_
_entity.id
_entity.type
_entity.pdbx_description
1 polymer ?
#
loop_
_entity_poly.entity_id
_entity_poly.type
_entity_poly.pdbx_seq_one_letter_code
_entity_poly.pdbx_strand_id
1 'polypeptide(L)'
;MWHDKYFSAPYGVRAGAKKLGRKSTSKLPQEMRIYEGTLGGSFFACQCDLLSIAFILNKMCRVVSLSLARTDYYPPTKPYEMSEVLVDLLEFAVQHLNIGGRLVYWLPTVTDEYSNSDVPQHPSMRLVSNSEQNFGAWSRRLITMEKLRAWDPTERATIDVTHRGGKSDAVALKIERDLSLRKERKREGNGKDTEKKQLGHYAFREKQTTANETTSSSQSSTVLENGTISDIHIATEAVLVQSMEMPAGSIKVHGPDFNRNLSLHELLSSFNTMGFQASALGKAIDIVNKMRSWRLSDEPIRSDDPEHLQVFTTRASVKCKIFLGYTSNLVSSGMREVIRFLAEHNMVDVIVTTAGGIEEDFIKCLGPTYLGEFSFKGAELRKKGLNRIGNLLVPNDNYCKFEDWVVPILDKMLEEQKAKGTIWTPSTMIHRLGLEINDPSSIYYWCARNDIPVYCPAITDGSLGDMIYFHSYKNPGLVIDIAADIRNINNTAVFARKTGMIIMGGGVVKHHICNANLMRNGADYAVYINTAQEFDGSDAGARPDEAVSWGKIKMDAESVKVYAEATLVFPLIVAETFAREYHEERKRMAKAEEMVEK
;
A
#
# COMPACT_ATOMS: atom_id res chain seq x y z
N MET A 1 22.72 -7.23 22.88
CA MET A 1 22.42 -8.56 23.48
C MET A 1 20.97 -8.61 23.98
N TRP A 2 20.01 -8.26 23.11
CA TRP A 2 18.59 -8.01 23.45
C TRP A 2 17.62 -8.79 22.53
N HIS A 3 18.06 -9.89 21.90
CA HIS A 3 17.26 -10.58 20.87
C HIS A 3 16.69 -11.96 21.25
N ASP A 4 17.03 -12.54 22.41
CA ASP A 4 16.76 -13.97 22.65
C ASP A 4 15.61 -14.30 23.62
N LYS A 5 14.65 -13.40 23.85
CA LYS A 5 13.49 -13.68 24.74
C LYS A 5 12.12 -13.26 24.20
N TYR A 6 11.87 -13.47 22.91
CA TYR A 6 10.49 -13.54 22.42
C TYR A 6 9.93 -14.94 22.65
N PHE A 7 9.16 -15.12 23.73
CA PHE A 7 8.21 -16.23 23.80
C PHE A 7 7.04 -15.89 22.86
N SER A 8 7.06 -16.42 21.65
CA SER A 8 5.89 -16.43 20.77
C SER A 8 4.79 -17.28 21.41
N ALA A 9 3.58 -16.75 21.60
CA ALA A 9 2.42 -17.57 21.93
C ALA A 9 2.24 -18.63 20.83
N PRO A 10 2.01 -19.93 21.16
CA PRO A 10 2.08 -21.02 20.20
C PRO A 10 0.87 -21.13 19.25
N TYR A 11 0.05 -20.08 19.10
CA TYR A 11 -1.16 -20.10 18.29
C TYR A 11 -1.49 -18.73 17.69
N GLY A 12 -1.93 -18.72 16.43
CA GLY A 12 -2.52 -17.55 15.78
C GLY A 12 -3.96 -17.33 16.25
N VAL A 13 -4.27 -16.17 16.83
CA VAL A 13 -5.62 -15.81 17.29
C VAL A 13 -6.32 -14.98 16.21
N ARG A 14 -7.55 -15.35 15.86
CA ARG A 14 -8.45 -14.57 15.01
C ARG A 14 -9.77 -14.37 15.75
N ALA A 15 -10.04 -13.17 16.23
CA ALA A 15 -11.37 -12.82 16.71
C ALA A 15 -12.28 -12.54 15.50
N GLY A 16 -13.37 -13.31 15.36
CA GLY A 16 -14.58 -12.94 14.64
C GLY A 16 -14.45 -12.43 13.19
N ALA A 17 -14.17 -13.31 12.24
CA ALA A 17 -14.57 -13.11 10.83
C ALA A 17 -14.75 -14.48 10.13
N LYS A 18 -16.00 -14.95 10.02
CA LYS A 18 -16.33 -16.13 9.21
C LYS A 18 -16.25 -15.77 7.73
N LYS A 19 -15.52 -16.62 6.99
CA LYS A 19 -15.35 -16.66 5.54
C LYS A 19 -16.72 -16.70 4.84
N LEU A 20 -17.08 -15.67 4.07
CA LEU A 20 -18.18 -15.72 3.10
C LEU A 20 -17.67 -16.41 1.84
N GLY A 21 -18.01 -17.68 1.67
CA GLY A 21 -17.73 -18.46 0.46
C GLY A 21 -18.60 -19.71 0.41
N ARG A 22 -19.46 -19.83 -0.61
CA ARG A 22 -20.28 -21.01 -0.88
C ARG A 22 -19.40 -22.25 -1.02
N LYS A 23 -19.63 -23.28 -0.19
CA LYS A 23 -19.14 -24.64 -0.49
C LYS A 23 -19.95 -25.20 -1.65
N SER A 24 -19.27 -25.60 -2.73
CA SER A 24 -19.82 -26.49 -3.76
C SER A 24 -20.11 -27.85 -3.14
N THR A 25 -21.34 -28.33 -3.32
CA THR A 25 -21.81 -29.65 -2.88
C THR A 25 -21.47 -30.71 -3.92
N SER A 26 -20.19 -31.04 -4.09
CA SER A 26 -19.78 -32.22 -4.85
C SER A 26 -18.29 -32.58 -4.67
N LYS A 27 -17.86 -32.91 -3.45
CA LYS A 27 -16.68 -33.77 -3.28
C LYS A 27 -16.92 -34.74 -2.11
N LEU A 28 -17.06 -36.02 -2.45
CA LEU A 28 -17.04 -37.13 -1.50
C LEU A 28 -15.64 -37.19 -0.83
N PRO A 29 -15.54 -37.56 0.46
CA PRO A 29 -14.25 -37.74 1.13
C PRO A 29 -13.48 -38.90 0.48
N GLN A 30 -12.21 -38.67 0.12
CA GLN A 30 -11.30 -39.77 -0.22
C GLN A 30 -10.99 -40.58 1.05
N GLU A 31 -11.22 -41.88 1.00
CA GLU A 31 -10.83 -42.83 2.05
C GLU A 31 -9.32 -42.90 2.23
N MET A 32 -8.92 -43.00 3.50
CA MET A 32 -7.53 -43.09 3.94
C MET A 32 -7.03 -44.53 3.70
N ARG A 33 -6.09 -44.74 2.77
CA ARG A 33 -5.44 -46.04 2.58
C ARG A 33 -4.42 -46.28 3.71
N ILE A 34 -4.60 -47.38 4.43
CA ILE A 34 -3.63 -47.93 5.39
C ILE A 34 -2.66 -48.82 4.62
N TYR A 35 -1.35 -48.57 4.75
CA TYR A 35 -0.30 -49.48 4.28
C TYR A 35 0.17 -50.34 5.46
N GLU A 36 -0.01 -51.66 5.37
CA GLU A 36 0.62 -52.62 6.27
C GLU A 36 2.04 -52.95 5.76
N GLY A 37 3.04 -52.79 6.63
CA GLY A 37 4.42 -53.20 6.38
C GLY A 37 4.87 -54.21 7.43
N THR A 38 5.10 -55.44 6.99
CA THR A 38 5.61 -56.60 7.75
C THR A 38 7.10 -56.45 8.07
N LEU A 39 7.50 -56.65 9.33
CA LEU A 39 8.89 -56.81 9.77
C LEU A 39 9.14 -58.30 10.07
N GLY A 40 10.03 -58.93 9.30
CA GLY A 40 10.48 -60.30 9.52
C GLY A 40 11.83 -60.37 10.25
N GLY A 41 11.91 -61.30 11.22
CA GLY A 41 13.11 -61.92 11.81
C GLY A 41 14.02 -61.01 12.65
N SER A 42 14.63 -61.40 13.77
CA SER A 42 14.72 -62.69 14.47
C SER A 42 15.31 -62.43 15.88
N PHE A 43 14.88 -63.27 16.83
CA PHE A 43 15.18 -63.31 18.26
C PHE A 43 16.67 -63.33 18.64
N PHE A 44 17.03 -62.71 19.78
CA PHE A 44 17.79 -63.36 20.87
C PHE A 44 17.50 -62.69 22.23
N ALA A 45 17.48 -63.52 23.27
CA ALA A 45 16.85 -63.36 24.57
C ALA A 45 17.64 -62.54 25.61
N CYS A 46 16.94 -61.91 26.57
CA CYS A 46 17.27 -62.02 28.00
C CYS A 46 16.09 -61.55 28.89
N GLN A 47 15.96 -62.24 30.03
CA GLN A 47 14.89 -62.26 31.01
C GLN A 47 14.50 -60.93 31.66
N CYS A 48 13.23 -60.90 32.08
CA CYS A 48 12.47 -59.84 32.71
C CYS A 48 13.03 -59.35 34.05
N ASP A 49 12.90 -58.05 34.30
CA ASP A 49 12.65 -57.51 35.64
C ASP A 49 11.61 -56.37 35.59
N LEU A 50 10.77 -56.34 36.63
CA LEU A 50 9.57 -55.56 37.02
C LEU A 50 9.33 -54.09 36.53
N LEU A 51 9.83 -53.66 35.37
CA LEU A 51 9.63 -52.31 34.81
C LEU A 51 8.52 -52.22 33.73
N SER A 52 7.83 -53.33 33.42
CA SER A 52 7.00 -53.43 32.20
C SER A 52 5.56 -52.91 32.31
N ILE A 53 5.10 -52.44 33.47
CA ILE A 53 3.82 -51.69 33.55
C ILE A 53 4.04 -50.19 33.26
N ALA A 54 5.21 -49.65 33.61
CA ALA A 54 5.55 -48.25 33.33
C ALA A 54 5.83 -47.98 31.84
N PHE A 55 6.19 -49.00 31.06
CA PHE A 55 6.47 -48.84 29.62
C PHE A 55 5.20 -48.83 28.74
N ILE A 56 4.11 -49.47 29.19
CA ILE A 56 2.84 -49.50 28.45
C ILE A 56 2.08 -48.18 28.63
N LEU A 57 2.12 -47.56 29.82
CA LEU A 57 1.52 -46.24 30.05
C LEU A 57 2.27 -45.10 29.34
N ASN A 58 3.58 -45.23 29.13
CA ASN A 58 4.38 -44.20 28.44
C ASN A 58 4.23 -44.23 26.90
N LYS A 59 3.64 -45.30 26.33
CA LYS A 59 3.44 -45.41 24.87
C LYS A 59 2.08 -44.88 24.39
N MET A 60 1.08 -44.71 25.26
CA MET A 60 -0.16 -44.02 24.88
C MET A 60 -0.03 -42.49 24.85
N CYS A 61 0.92 -41.90 25.58
CA CYS A 61 1.17 -40.45 25.57
C CYS A 61 2.12 -39.97 24.46
N ARG A 62 2.61 -40.84 23.57
CA ARG A 62 3.61 -40.49 22.54
C ARG A 62 3.12 -40.53 21.09
N VAL A 63 1.82 -40.34 20.87
CA VAL A 63 1.25 -40.17 19.49
C VAL A 63 0.98 -38.70 19.15
N VAL A 64 1.25 -37.75 20.05
CA VAL A 64 1.00 -36.31 19.80
C VAL A 64 2.27 -35.52 19.39
N SER A 65 3.46 -36.12 19.35
CA SER A 65 4.70 -35.35 19.21
C SER A 65 5.59 -35.80 18.05
N LEU A 66 5.12 -35.57 16.82
CA LEU A 66 5.97 -35.64 15.61
C LEU A 66 5.57 -34.58 14.56
N SER A 67 4.34 -34.05 14.61
CA SER A 67 3.91 -32.93 13.75
C SER A 67 4.50 -31.58 14.18
N LEU A 68 4.55 -31.31 15.49
CA LEU A 68 5.12 -30.07 16.06
C LEU A 68 6.62 -29.88 15.80
N ALA A 69 7.35 -30.95 15.47
CA ALA A 69 8.79 -30.90 15.21
C ALA A 69 9.12 -30.63 13.73
N ARG A 70 8.11 -30.50 12.85
CA ARG A 70 8.35 -30.22 11.43
C ARG A 70 8.45 -28.71 11.20
N THR A 71 9.41 -28.30 10.37
CA THR A 71 9.64 -26.89 9.99
C THR A 71 8.48 -26.30 9.17
N ASP A 72 7.57 -27.13 8.64
CA ASP A 72 6.39 -26.78 7.86
C ASP A 72 5.06 -26.90 8.66
N TYR A 73 5.14 -27.11 9.98
CA TYR A 73 3.94 -27.27 10.80
C TYR A 73 3.31 -25.93 11.17
N TYR A 74 2.14 -25.66 10.58
CA TYR A 74 1.27 -24.58 11.00
C TYR A 74 0.30 -25.10 12.09
N PRO A 75 0.33 -24.53 13.31
CA PRO A 75 -0.59 -24.94 14.36
C PRO A 75 -2.05 -24.73 13.92
N PRO A 76 -2.95 -25.71 14.13
CA PRO A 76 -4.36 -25.53 13.84
C PRO A 76 -4.94 -24.42 14.72
N THR A 77 -5.76 -23.55 14.14
CA THR A 77 -6.50 -22.51 14.87
C THR A 77 -7.44 -23.15 15.89
N LYS A 78 -7.27 -22.82 17.17
CA LYS A 78 -8.19 -23.21 18.23
C LYS A 78 -9.17 -22.07 18.53
N PRO A 79 -10.44 -22.36 18.89
CA PRO A 79 -11.29 -21.38 19.54
C PRO A 79 -10.59 -20.86 20.79
N TYR A 80 -10.57 -19.55 20.98
CA TYR A 80 -9.95 -18.90 22.12
C TYR A 80 -10.93 -17.84 22.62
N GLU A 81 -11.47 -18.07 23.81
CA GLU A 81 -12.58 -17.29 24.31
C GLU A 81 -12.12 -15.88 24.67
N MET A 82 -12.99 -14.88 24.45
CA MET A 82 -12.65 -13.49 24.71
C MET A 82 -12.23 -13.26 26.18
N SER A 83 -12.85 -13.96 27.13
CA SER A 83 -12.48 -13.91 28.55
C SER A 83 -11.05 -14.41 28.79
N GLU A 84 -10.63 -15.48 28.10
CA GLU A 84 -9.28 -16.05 28.21
C GLU A 84 -8.24 -15.10 27.61
N VAL A 85 -8.54 -14.50 26.44
CA VAL A 85 -7.69 -13.48 25.81
C VAL A 85 -7.43 -12.31 26.76
N LEU A 86 -8.47 -11.85 27.47
CA LEU A 86 -8.38 -10.70 28.37
C LEU A 86 -7.63 -11.03 29.66
N VAL A 87 -7.80 -12.24 30.20
CA VAL A 87 -7.02 -12.74 31.34
C VAL A 87 -5.54 -12.82 30.97
N ASP A 88 -5.22 -13.43 29.82
CA ASP A 88 -3.83 -13.56 29.38
C ASP A 88 -3.19 -12.22 29.02
N LEU A 89 -3.96 -11.28 28.46
CA LEU A 89 -3.51 -9.90 28.23
C LEU A 89 -3.15 -9.20 29.55
N LEU A 90 -3.99 -9.35 30.58
CA LEU A 90 -3.75 -8.76 31.89
C LEU A 90 -2.55 -9.41 32.57
N GLU A 91 -2.41 -10.72 32.50
CA GLU A 91 -1.29 -11.49 33.04
C GLU A 91 0.04 -11.09 32.35
N PHE A 92 0.02 -10.98 31.02
CA PHE A 92 1.15 -10.48 30.24
C PHE A 92 1.54 -9.06 30.67
N ALA A 93 0.56 -8.17 30.83
CA ALA A 93 0.80 -6.80 31.26
C ALA A 93 1.39 -6.72 32.67
N VAL A 94 0.91 -7.54 33.61
CA VAL A 94 1.46 -7.61 34.97
C VAL A 94 2.92 -8.05 34.95
N GLN A 95 3.28 -9.02 34.10
CA GLN A 95 4.66 -9.50 34.02
C GLN A 95 5.62 -8.49 33.39
N HIS A 96 5.16 -7.72 32.40
CA HIS A 96 6.05 -6.93 31.53
C HIS A 96 6.02 -5.42 31.74
N LEU A 97 4.95 -4.85 32.33
CA LEU A 97 4.90 -3.42 32.60
C LEU A 97 5.84 -3.02 33.75
N ASN A 98 6.43 -1.83 33.67
CA ASN A 98 7.05 -1.20 34.83
C ASN A 98 5.98 -0.77 35.84
N ILE A 99 6.35 -0.63 37.13
CA ILE A 99 5.43 -0.08 38.14
C ILE A 99 5.04 1.35 37.72
N GLY A 100 3.74 1.67 37.76
CA GLY A 100 3.15 2.89 37.19
C GLY A 100 2.84 2.82 35.69
N GLY A 101 3.27 1.76 35.00
CA GLY A 101 2.94 1.50 33.60
C GLY A 101 1.45 1.20 33.42
N ARG A 102 0.89 1.61 32.27
CA ARG A 102 -0.55 1.50 31.99
C ARG A 102 -0.85 0.52 30.86
N LEU A 103 -1.83 -0.35 31.09
CA LEU A 103 -2.48 -1.17 30.07
C LEU A 103 -3.75 -0.47 29.61
N VAL A 104 -3.90 -0.24 28.30
CA VAL A 104 -5.09 0.38 27.71
C VAL A 104 -5.63 -0.52 26.60
N TYR A 105 -6.91 -0.91 26.66
CA TYR A 105 -7.53 -1.76 25.65
C TYR A 105 -9.04 -1.50 25.50
N TRP A 106 -9.60 -1.95 24.38
CA TRP A 106 -11.05 -1.88 24.12
C TRP A 106 -11.74 -3.19 24.49
N LEU A 107 -12.78 -3.11 25.32
CA LEU A 107 -13.65 -4.22 25.69
C LEU A 107 -15.00 -4.09 24.98
N PRO A 108 -15.36 -4.98 24.05
CA PRO A 108 -16.70 -4.99 23.45
C PRO A 108 -17.73 -5.54 24.44
N THR A 109 -18.86 -4.85 24.59
CA THR A 109 -19.90 -5.14 25.59
C THR A 109 -21.30 -5.03 25.00
N VAL A 110 -22.24 -5.79 25.52
CA VAL A 110 -23.68 -5.58 25.25
C VAL A 110 -24.18 -4.56 26.26
N THR A 111 -24.80 -3.48 25.79
CA THR A 111 -25.11 -2.30 26.62
C THR A 111 -25.94 -2.65 27.86
N ASP A 112 -26.90 -3.56 27.71
CA ASP A 112 -27.86 -3.92 28.77
C ASP A 112 -27.41 -5.11 29.65
N GLU A 113 -26.31 -5.79 29.29
CA GLU A 113 -25.83 -6.99 29.98
C GLU A 113 -24.45 -6.80 30.64
N TYR A 114 -23.85 -5.61 30.50
CA TYR A 114 -22.52 -5.32 31.04
C TYR A 114 -22.53 -5.05 32.55
N SER A 115 -21.57 -5.66 33.24
CA SER A 115 -21.20 -5.35 34.62
C SER A 115 -19.70 -5.05 34.73
N ASN A 116 -19.29 -4.24 35.71
CA ASN A 116 -17.86 -4.00 35.98
C ASN A 116 -17.08 -5.28 36.37
N SER A 117 -17.78 -6.35 36.73
CA SER A 117 -17.22 -7.69 36.93
C SER A 117 -16.72 -8.35 35.63
N ASP A 118 -17.15 -7.87 34.46
CA ASP A 118 -16.69 -8.34 33.15
C ASP A 118 -15.28 -7.85 32.79
N VAL A 119 -14.72 -6.92 33.58
CA VAL A 119 -13.33 -6.48 33.43
C VAL A 119 -12.44 -7.39 34.28
N PRO A 120 -11.45 -8.09 33.67
CA PRO A 120 -10.54 -8.94 34.43
C PRO A 120 -9.80 -8.15 35.51
N GLN A 121 -9.63 -8.77 36.67
CA GLN A 121 -8.97 -8.19 37.83
C GLN A 121 -7.66 -8.94 38.10
N HIS A 122 -6.64 -8.21 38.57
CA HIS A 122 -5.41 -8.79 39.06
C HIS A 122 -4.92 -7.95 40.25
N PRO A 123 -4.49 -8.54 41.39
CA PRO A 123 -4.11 -7.78 42.59
C PRO A 123 -2.99 -6.75 42.38
N SER A 124 -2.09 -7.02 41.42
CA SER A 124 -1.03 -6.09 41.00
C SER A 124 -1.45 -4.96 40.05
N MET A 125 -2.72 -4.92 39.63
CA MET A 125 -3.27 -3.94 38.67
C MET A 125 -4.48 -3.24 39.26
N ARG A 126 -4.58 -1.93 39.02
CA ARG A 126 -5.72 -1.11 39.41
C ARG A 126 -6.43 -0.56 38.18
N LEU A 127 -7.76 -0.68 38.14
CA LEU A 127 -8.57 0.00 37.14
C LEU A 127 -8.54 1.52 37.38
N VAL A 128 -8.05 2.28 36.39
CA VAL A 128 -7.94 3.75 36.43
C VAL A 128 -9.13 4.40 35.72
N SER A 129 -9.55 3.86 34.58
CA SER A 129 -10.66 4.41 33.80
C SER A 129 -11.40 3.31 33.03
N ASN A 130 -12.70 3.51 32.88
CA ASN A 130 -13.60 2.69 32.08
C ASN A 130 -14.59 3.62 31.36
N SER A 131 -14.26 3.97 30.12
CA SER A 131 -15.04 4.94 29.34
C SER A 131 -15.84 4.27 28.24
N GLU A 132 -17.15 4.45 28.23
CA GLU A 132 -18.05 3.83 27.26
C GLU A 132 -18.20 4.65 25.98
N GLN A 133 -18.15 3.96 24.85
CA GLN A 133 -18.67 4.44 23.57
C GLN A 133 -19.88 3.57 23.16
N ASN A 134 -21.06 4.15 23.24
CA ASN A 134 -22.34 3.47 23.03
C ASN A 134 -22.80 3.52 21.56
N PHE A 135 -23.23 2.38 21.00
CA PHE A 135 -23.77 2.25 19.63
C PHE A 135 -25.21 1.70 19.60
N GLY A 136 -25.95 1.84 20.70
CA GLY A 136 -27.31 1.32 20.89
C GLY A 136 -27.28 -0.01 21.64
N ALA A 137 -27.52 -1.11 20.92
CA ALA A 137 -27.60 -2.46 21.51
C ALA A 137 -26.24 -3.03 21.97
N TRP A 138 -25.13 -2.46 21.49
CA TRP A 138 -23.78 -2.82 21.89
C TRP A 138 -22.96 -1.55 22.13
N SER A 139 -21.93 -1.69 22.95
CA SER A 139 -20.97 -0.64 23.25
C SER A 139 -19.55 -1.20 23.21
N ARG A 140 -18.57 -0.30 23.20
CA ARG A 140 -17.17 -0.66 23.48
C ARG A 140 -16.64 0.25 24.57
N ARG A 141 -15.90 -0.32 25.50
CA ARG A 141 -15.37 0.39 26.67
C ARG A 141 -13.86 0.47 26.58
N LEU A 142 -13.32 1.69 26.71
CA LEU A 142 -11.89 1.91 26.82
C LEU A 142 -11.49 1.67 28.27
N ILE A 143 -10.82 0.56 28.53
CA ILE A 143 -10.34 0.16 29.84
C ILE A 143 -8.89 0.61 29.98
N THR A 144 -8.59 1.31 31.07
CA THR A 144 -7.23 1.70 31.45
C THR A 144 -6.91 1.14 32.82
N MET A 145 -5.85 0.34 32.92
CA MET A 145 -5.35 -0.21 34.18
C MET A 145 -3.90 0.22 34.41
N GLU A 146 -3.49 0.32 35.67
CA GLU A 146 -2.14 0.72 36.07
C GLU A 146 -1.53 -0.33 37.00
N LYS A 147 -0.25 -0.66 36.76
CA LYS A 147 0.49 -1.61 37.58
C LYS A 147 0.95 -0.95 38.88
N LEU A 148 0.54 -1.50 40.02
CA LEU A 148 0.84 -0.94 41.34
C LEU A 148 2.08 -1.56 42.00
N ARG A 149 2.36 -2.84 41.75
CA ARG A 149 3.45 -3.58 42.39
C ARG A 149 4.08 -4.60 41.47
N ALA A 150 5.23 -5.14 41.90
CA ALA A 150 5.92 -6.22 41.19
C ALA A 150 5.04 -7.47 41.07
N TRP A 151 5.24 -8.22 39.99
CA TRP A 151 4.50 -9.45 39.71
C TRP A 151 4.85 -10.52 40.74
N ASP A 152 3.82 -11.20 41.25
CA ASP A 152 3.93 -12.37 42.10
C ASP A 152 3.46 -13.61 41.32
N PRO A 153 4.32 -14.63 41.11
CA PRO A 153 3.96 -15.85 40.39
C PRO A 153 2.81 -16.68 41.01
N THR A 154 2.47 -16.42 42.28
CA THR A 154 1.37 -17.09 43.00
C THR A 154 0.01 -16.46 42.74
N GLU A 155 -0.01 -15.24 42.20
CA GLU A 155 -1.23 -14.50 41.87
C GLU A 155 -1.58 -14.69 40.39
N ARG A 156 -2.87 -14.68 40.08
CA ARG A 156 -3.38 -14.87 38.72
C ARG A 156 -4.49 -13.87 38.44
N ALA A 157 -4.61 -13.47 37.18
CA ALA A 157 -5.76 -12.69 36.74
C ALA A 157 -7.05 -13.54 36.81
N THR A 158 -8.14 -12.91 37.27
CA THR A 158 -9.46 -13.54 37.44
C THR A 158 -10.54 -12.73 36.73
N ILE A 159 -11.53 -13.42 36.18
CA ILE A 159 -12.72 -12.80 35.58
C ILE A 159 -13.96 -13.57 36.07
N ASP A 160 -14.99 -12.84 36.50
CA ASP A 160 -16.21 -13.45 37.02
C ASP A 160 -17.21 -13.67 35.87
N VAL A 161 -17.41 -14.93 35.47
CA VAL A 161 -18.20 -15.30 34.27
C VAL A 161 -19.64 -15.72 34.63
N THR A 162 -20.12 -15.34 35.81
CA THR A 162 -21.44 -15.76 36.35
C THR A 162 -22.65 -15.34 35.51
N HIS A 163 -22.52 -14.41 34.56
CA HIS A 163 -23.63 -13.95 33.71
C HIS A 163 -23.77 -14.64 32.33
N ARG A 164 -22.89 -15.59 31.95
CA ARG A 164 -22.96 -16.25 30.62
C ARG A 164 -23.60 -17.65 30.65
N GLY A 165 -24.73 -17.79 31.33
CA GLY A 165 -25.54 -19.01 31.30
C GLY A 165 -26.40 -19.12 30.03
N GLY A 166 -25.87 -19.78 29.00
CA GLY A 166 -26.66 -20.51 27.98
C GLY A 166 -27.57 -19.68 27.07
N LYS A 167 -27.02 -18.98 26.07
CA LYS A 167 -27.77 -18.47 24.89
C LYS A 167 -26.90 -18.00 23.72
N SER A 168 -25.62 -18.38 23.65
CA SER A 168 -24.70 -17.92 22.60
C SER A 168 -25.09 -18.37 21.18
N ASP A 169 -25.75 -19.53 21.03
CA ASP A 169 -26.16 -20.02 19.70
C ASP A 169 -27.47 -19.40 19.17
N ALA A 170 -28.31 -18.83 20.04
CA ALA A 170 -29.57 -18.21 19.64
C ALA A 170 -29.39 -16.78 19.10
N VAL A 171 -28.33 -16.07 19.52
CA VAL A 171 -28.06 -14.69 19.11
C VAL A 171 -27.55 -14.62 17.66
N ALA A 172 -26.72 -15.59 17.25
CA ALA A 172 -26.24 -15.67 15.86
C ALA A 172 -27.38 -15.90 14.85
N LEU A 173 -28.39 -16.71 15.21
CA LEU A 173 -29.56 -16.99 14.38
C LEU A 173 -30.60 -15.85 14.37
N LYS A 174 -30.66 -15.03 15.44
CA LYS A 174 -31.58 -13.88 15.52
C LYS A 174 -31.10 -12.68 14.71
N ILE A 175 -29.78 -12.46 14.63
CA ILE A 175 -29.15 -11.42 13.80
C ILE A 175 -29.44 -11.65 12.31
N GLU A 176 -29.41 -12.90 11.84
CA GLU A 176 -29.71 -13.26 10.45
C GLU A 176 -31.18 -13.00 10.09
N ARG A 177 -32.10 -13.31 11.02
CA ARG A 177 -33.55 -13.14 10.84
C ARG A 177 -33.97 -11.66 10.86
N ASP A 178 -33.35 -10.84 11.72
CA ASP A 178 -33.61 -9.39 11.77
C ASP A 178 -33.00 -8.61 10.58
N LEU A 179 -31.88 -9.09 10.02
CA LEU A 179 -31.32 -8.53 8.78
C LEU A 179 -32.18 -8.85 7.55
N SER A 180 -32.81 -10.03 7.49
CA SER A 180 -33.79 -10.35 6.44
C SER A 180 -35.09 -9.53 6.56
N LEU A 181 -35.60 -9.32 7.77
CA LEU A 181 -36.84 -8.56 8.01
C LEU A 181 -36.65 -7.03 7.85
N ARG A 182 -35.41 -6.52 7.95
CA ARG A 182 -35.07 -5.12 7.62
C ARG A 182 -35.00 -4.84 6.11
N LYS A 183 -34.84 -5.87 5.27
CA LYS A 183 -34.95 -5.73 3.80
C LYS A 183 -36.39 -5.62 3.31
N GLU A 184 -37.34 -6.17 4.06
CA GLU A 184 -38.77 -6.11 3.69
C GLU A 184 -39.48 -4.85 4.23
N ARG A 185 -39.08 -4.32 5.39
CA ARG A 185 -39.71 -3.11 6.00
C ARG A 185 -39.23 -1.74 5.48
N LYS A 186 -38.38 -1.69 4.45
CA LYS A 186 -38.03 -0.44 3.73
C LYS A 186 -38.86 -0.22 2.45
N ARG A 187 -39.85 -1.08 2.21
CA ARG A 187 -41.03 -0.75 1.40
C ARG A 187 -42.15 -0.46 2.39
N GLU A 188 -42.83 0.66 2.20
CA GLU A 188 -43.95 1.20 3.01
C GLU A 188 -43.56 2.10 4.20
N GLY A 189 -44.07 3.34 4.16
CA GLY A 189 -44.20 4.18 5.37
C GLY A 189 -43.62 5.59 5.26
N ASN A 190 -44.48 6.54 4.88
CA ASN A 190 -44.28 7.99 4.75
C ASN A 190 -44.69 8.73 6.06
N GLY A 191 -44.11 9.89 6.37
CA GLY A 191 -44.79 10.94 7.16
C GLY A 191 -44.20 11.48 8.49
N LYS A 192 -43.58 12.67 8.38
CA LYS A 192 -43.61 13.89 9.24
C LYS A 192 -43.06 13.99 10.69
N ASP A 193 -42.11 14.94 10.78
CA ASP A 193 -41.87 16.04 11.75
C ASP A 193 -41.66 15.80 13.25
N THR A 194 -40.45 16.13 13.74
CA THR A 194 -40.18 17.37 14.51
C THR A 194 -38.68 17.53 14.87
N GLU A 195 -38.24 18.79 14.92
CA GLU A 195 -36.87 19.26 15.16
C GLU A 195 -36.23 18.77 16.48
N LYS A 196 -34.92 18.49 16.46
CA LYS A 196 -34.00 18.92 17.53
C LYS A 196 -32.51 18.90 17.12
N LYS A 197 -31.94 20.10 17.23
CA LYS A 197 -30.55 20.60 17.25
C LYS A 197 -29.38 19.60 17.35
N GLN A 198 -28.40 19.86 16.48
CA GLN A 198 -26.98 19.50 16.62
C GLN A 198 -26.38 20.06 17.91
N LEU A 199 -25.51 19.28 18.56
CA LEU A 199 -24.50 19.77 19.50
C LEU A 199 -23.17 19.08 19.18
N GLY A 200 -22.29 19.86 18.55
CA GLY A 200 -20.91 19.50 18.27
C GLY A 200 -20.00 19.76 19.48
N HIS A 201 -18.85 19.09 19.42
CA HIS A 201 -17.70 19.22 20.30
C HIS A 201 -17.31 20.69 20.58
N TYR A 202 -17.66 21.22 21.75
CA TYR A 202 -17.05 22.47 22.27
C TYR A 202 -17.10 22.60 23.80
N ALA A 203 -16.84 21.51 24.55
CA ALA A 203 -16.92 21.56 26.02
C ALA A 203 -15.87 20.71 26.75
N PHE A 204 -14.58 20.83 26.36
CA PHE A 204 -13.47 20.23 27.12
C PHE A 204 -12.35 21.22 27.50
N ARG A 205 -12.51 22.53 27.26
CA ARG A 205 -11.46 23.54 27.50
C ARG A 205 -11.83 24.65 28.49
N GLU A 206 -12.80 24.41 29.37
CA GLU A 206 -13.30 25.43 30.33
C GLU A 206 -13.41 24.94 31.78
N LYS A 207 -12.72 23.85 32.15
CA LYS A 207 -12.66 23.36 33.55
C LYS A 207 -11.29 23.47 34.22
N GLN A 208 -10.30 24.10 33.57
CA GLN A 208 -8.96 24.33 34.15
C GLN A 208 -8.65 25.80 34.45
N THR A 209 -9.55 26.74 34.19
CA THR A 209 -9.29 28.18 34.32
C THR A 209 -10.13 28.91 35.38
N THR A 210 -10.94 28.21 36.17
CA THR A 210 -11.83 28.82 37.18
C THR A 210 -11.71 28.18 38.57
N ALA A 211 -10.50 27.80 38.98
CA ALA A 211 -10.22 27.33 40.34
C ALA A 211 -9.10 28.11 41.05
N ASN A 212 -8.80 29.33 40.61
CA ASN A 212 -7.88 30.23 41.30
C ASN A 212 -8.52 31.61 41.39
N GLU A 213 -9.44 31.80 42.34
CA GLU A 213 -9.71 33.12 42.92
C GLU A 213 -10.50 32.98 44.22
N THR A 214 -10.00 33.66 45.26
CA THR A 214 -10.61 33.96 46.57
C THR A 214 -10.79 32.85 47.62
N THR A 215 -9.87 32.80 48.59
CA THR A 215 -10.22 33.03 50.02
C THR A 215 -8.98 33.38 50.84
N SER A 216 -9.11 34.41 51.66
CA SER A 216 -8.06 35.01 52.50
C SER A 216 -7.97 34.39 53.90
N SER A 217 -6.74 34.38 54.41
CA SER A 217 -6.31 34.45 55.82
C SER A 217 -6.74 33.35 56.79
N SER A 218 -5.82 32.42 57.09
CA SER A 218 -5.30 32.22 58.46
C SER A 218 -4.19 31.14 58.51
N GLN A 219 -3.14 31.45 59.26
CA GLN A 219 -2.08 30.58 59.79
C GLN A 219 -1.12 29.90 58.80
N SER A 220 0.01 30.59 58.62
CA SER A 220 1.28 30.11 58.06
C SER A 220 1.79 28.86 58.77
N SER A 221 1.72 27.71 58.09
CA SER A 221 2.75 26.68 58.15
C SER A 221 3.12 26.30 56.71
N THR A 222 4.27 26.80 56.29
CA THR A 222 4.86 26.67 54.96
C THR A 222 5.32 25.24 54.70
N VAL A 223 4.63 24.52 53.80
CA VAL A 223 5.25 23.47 52.98
C VAL A 223 4.76 23.67 51.54
N LEU A 224 5.43 24.55 50.83
CA LEU A 224 5.47 24.51 49.37
C LEU A 224 6.35 23.31 49.02
N GLU A 225 5.78 22.27 48.39
CA GLU A 225 6.56 21.21 47.75
C GLU A 225 7.26 21.82 46.53
N ASN A 226 8.40 22.44 46.84
CA ASN A 226 9.33 23.02 45.89
C ASN A 226 10.03 21.90 45.12
N GLY A 227 9.93 21.93 43.78
CA GLY A 227 11.00 21.36 42.96
C GLY A 227 12.33 21.90 43.47
N THR A 228 13.25 21.02 43.81
CA THR A 228 14.53 21.40 44.39
C THR A 228 15.37 22.15 43.36
N ILE A 229 16.34 22.96 43.79
CA ILE A 229 17.33 23.56 42.87
C ILE A 229 18.01 22.48 42.00
N SER A 230 18.09 21.24 42.51
CA SER A 230 18.58 20.08 41.76
C SER A 230 17.67 19.69 40.59
N ASP A 231 16.35 19.82 40.70
CA ASP A 231 15.40 19.53 39.62
C ASP A 231 15.49 20.58 38.50
N ILE A 232 15.75 21.84 38.87
CA ILE A 232 16.05 22.91 37.91
C ILE A 232 17.40 22.67 37.22
N HIS A 233 18.38 22.15 37.95
CA HIS A 233 19.68 21.79 37.39
C HIS A 233 19.56 20.66 36.36
N ILE A 234 18.81 19.60 36.68
CA ILE A 234 18.50 18.49 35.76
C ILE A 234 17.77 19.00 34.50
N ALA A 235 16.78 19.88 34.67
CA ALA A 235 16.09 20.49 33.54
C ALA A 235 17.03 21.36 32.69
N THR A 236 17.94 22.11 33.34
CA THR A 236 18.91 22.96 32.66
C THR A 236 19.91 22.14 31.86
N GLU A 237 20.46 21.08 32.46
CA GLU A 237 21.37 20.16 31.76
C GLU A 237 20.69 19.47 30.58
N ALA A 238 19.43 19.07 30.73
CA ALA A 238 18.66 18.45 29.65
C ALA A 238 18.31 19.42 28.51
N VAL A 239 18.04 20.69 28.81
CA VAL A 239 17.62 21.70 27.82
C VAL A 239 18.81 22.39 27.16
N LEU A 240 19.90 22.62 27.89
CA LEU A 240 21.07 23.37 27.42
C LEU A 240 22.25 22.47 27.04
N VAL A 241 21.96 21.24 26.61
CA VAL A 241 22.98 20.33 26.06
C VAL A 241 23.71 21.03 24.91
N GLN A 242 25.04 21.13 25.01
CA GLN A 242 25.84 21.69 23.93
C GLN A 242 25.84 20.74 22.72
N SER A 243 25.45 21.27 21.57
CA SER A 243 25.49 20.54 20.30
C SER A 243 26.94 20.39 19.80
N MET A 244 27.23 19.26 19.16
CA MET A 244 28.43 19.16 18.33
C MET A 244 28.35 20.09 17.11
N GLU A 245 29.50 20.42 16.51
CA GLU A 245 29.52 21.13 15.23
C GLU A 245 28.97 20.26 14.10
N MET A 246 28.26 20.89 13.16
CA MET A 246 27.75 20.20 11.99
C MET A 246 28.90 19.85 11.02
N PRO A 247 28.86 18.69 10.35
CA PRO A 247 29.86 18.32 9.35
C PRO A 247 30.05 19.40 8.27
N ALA A 248 31.29 19.61 7.84
CA ALA A 248 31.60 20.53 6.75
C ALA A 248 30.83 20.14 5.48
N GLY A 249 30.19 21.11 4.82
CA GLY A 249 29.33 20.87 3.65
C GLY A 249 27.86 20.57 3.98
N SER A 250 27.46 20.57 5.27
CA SER A 250 26.04 20.49 5.65
C SER A 250 25.23 21.61 4.98
N ILE A 251 24.15 21.23 4.31
CA ILE A 251 23.26 22.15 3.62
C ILE A 251 22.41 22.90 4.64
N LYS A 252 22.49 24.23 4.64
CA LYS A 252 21.64 25.09 5.48
C LYS A 252 20.26 25.22 4.85
N VAL A 253 19.23 25.23 5.70
CA VAL A 253 17.85 25.40 5.25
C VAL A 253 17.61 26.84 4.81
N HIS A 254 17.24 27.01 3.54
CA HIS A 254 16.88 28.29 2.94
C HIS A 254 15.77 28.08 1.90
N GLY A 255 14.71 28.88 1.97
CA GLY A 255 13.62 28.89 0.99
C GLY A 255 13.82 29.93 -0.13
N PRO A 256 12.89 30.01 -1.09
CA PRO A 256 12.91 31.02 -2.14
C PRO A 256 12.69 32.41 -1.53
N ASP A 257 13.53 33.36 -1.93
CA ASP A 257 13.39 34.77 -1.55
C ASP A 257 12.60 35.53 -2.63
N PHE A 258 11.32 35.77 -2.35
CA PHE A 258 10.42 36.50 -3.26
C PHE A 258 10.63 38.02 -3.27
N ASN A 259 11.58 38.57 -2.50
CA ASN A 259 12.06 39.94 -2.73
C ASN A 259 12.83 40.04 -4.06
N ARG A 260 13.29 38.91 -4.59
CA ARG A 260 13.83 38.77 -5.95
C ARG A 260 12.73 38.29 -6.90
N ASN A 261 12.81 38.72 -8.16
CA ASN A 261 12.01 38.14 -9.22
C ASN A 261 12.61 36.77 -9.60
N LEU A 262 11.97 35.68 -9.19
CA LEU A 262 12.47 34.31 -9.40
C LEU A 262 11.85 33.70 -10.66
N SER A 263 12.69 33.12 -11.52
CA SER A 263 12.25 32.19 -12.56
C SER A 263 11.72 30.89 -11.96
N LEU A 264 10.96 30.11 -12.75
CA LEU A 264 10.51 28.77 -12.33
C LEU A 264 11.70 27.87 -11.96
N HIS A 265 12.80 27.97 -12.70
CA HIS A 265 14.03 27.26 -12.43
C HIS A 265 14.62 27.62 -11.06
N GLU A 266 14.75 28.92 -10.75
CA GLU A 266 15.28 29.37 -9.45
C GLU A 266 14.36 28.97 -8.29
N LEU A 267 13.04 29.06 -8.50
CA LEU A 267 12.05 28.62 -7.52
C LEU A 267 12.20 27.12 -7.22
N LEU A 268 12.20 26.26 -8.24
CA LEU A 268 12.31 24.81 -8.06
C LEU A 268 13.70 24.39 -7.56
N SER A 269 14.76 25.10 -7.95
CA SER A 269 16.11 24.86 -7.43
C SER A 269 16.19 25.12 -5.93
N SER A 270 15.46 26.10 -5.41
CA SER A 270 15.39 26.38 -3.96
C SER A 270 14.78 25.23 -3.15
N PHE A 271 14.05 24.30 -3.78
CA PHE A 271 13.43 23.19 -3.06
C PHE A 271 14.46 22.21 -2.50
N ASN A 272 15.65 22.12 -3.10
CA ASN A 272 16.76 21.32 -2.57
C ASN A 272 17.19 21.75 -1.16
N THR A 273 16.98 23.01 -0.78
CA THR A 273 17.36 23.56 0.54
C THR A 273 16.17 23.90 1.42
N MET A 274 14.94 23.60 1.01
CA MET A 274 13.72 24.01 1.72
C MET A 274 13.32 23.08 2.88
N GLY A 275 13.54 21.77 2.75
CA GLY A 275 13.17 20.75 3.73
C GLY A 275 11.91 19.95 3.35
N PHE A 276 11.67 18.85 4.08
CA PHE A 276 10.52 17.96 3.91
C PHE A 276 10.33 17.45 2.46
N GLN A 277 9.09 17.43 1.96
CA GLN A 277 8.79 16.94 0.60
C GLN A 277 9.26 17.90 -0.50
N ALA A 278 9.54 19.17 -0.21
CA ALA A 278 10.17 20.06 -1.18
C ALA A 278 11.57 19.55 -1.53
N SER A 279 12.39 19.19 -0.54
CA SER A 279 13.69 18.57 -0.78
C SER A 279 13.60 17.23 -1.51
N ALA A 280 12.53 16.45 -1.26
CA ALA A 280 12.28 15.23 -2.04
C ALA A 280 11.97 15.52 -3.51
N LEU A 281 11.20 16.57 -3.79
CA LEU A 281 10.90 17.02 -5.16
C LEU A 281 12.14 17.59 -5.87
N GLY A 282 12.95 18.39 -5.20
CA GLY A 282 14.24 18.86 -5.73
C GLY A 282 15.18 17.70 -6.08
N LYS A 283 15.33 16.74 -5.16
CA LYS A 283 16.10 15.51 -5.42
C LYS A 283 15.51 14.67 -6.56
N ALA A 284 14.19 14.62 -6.73
CA ALA A 284 13.56 13.92 -7.84
C ALA A 284 13.92 14.56 -9.19
N ILE A 285 13.90 15.89 -9.27
CA ILE A 285 14.34 16.65 -10.45
C ILE A 285 15.81 16.33 -10.78
N ASP A 286 16.69 16.33 -9.77
CA ASP A 286 18.11 16.04 -9.95
C ASP A 286 18.33 14.61 -10.47
N ILE A 287 17.66 13.62 -9.87
CA ILE A 287 17.76 12.21 -10.31
C ILE A 287 17.23 12.06 -11.74
N VAL A 288 16.10 12.67 -12.10
CA VAL A 288 15.57 12.60 -13.47
C VAL A 288 16.54 13.25 -14.47
N ASN A 289 17.15 14.39 -14.12
CA ASN A 289 18.18 14.99 -14.97
C ASN A 289 19.40 14.06 -15.16
N LYS A 290 19.85 13.36 -14.11
CA LYS A 290 20.91 12.34 -14.21
C LYS A 290 20.51 11.17 -15.11
N MET A 291 19.27 10.68 -15.02
CA MET A 291 18.79 9.63 -15.94
C MET A 291 18.91 10.08 -17.40
N ARG A 292 18.54 11.33 -17.69
CA ARG A 292 18.50 11.89 -19.05
C ARG A 292 19.87 12.21 -19.62
N SER A 293 20.78 12.72 -18.79
CA SER A 293 22.12 13.12 -19.23
C SER A 293 23.09 11.94 -19.37
N TRP A 294 22.89 10.85 -18.60
CA TRP A 294 23.80 9.70 -18.61
C TRP A 294 23.97 9.09 -20.00
N ARG A 295 25.23 8.79 -20.35
CA ARG A 295 25.65 8.00 -21.51
C ARG A 295 26.63 6.92 -21.07
N LEU A 296 26.68 5.82 -21.80
CA LEU A 296 27.67 4.77 -21.53
C LEU A 296 29.12 5.26 -21.71
N SER A 297 29.33 6.30 -22.52
CA SER A 297 30.64 6.96 -22.68
C SER A 297 31.16 7.62 -21.40
N ASP A 298 30.28 7.91 -20.44
CA ASP A 298 30.63 8.54 -19.16
C ASP A 298 31.23 7.51 -18.17
N GLU A 299 31.02 6.22 -18.45
CA GLU A 299 31.54 5.11 -17.64
C GLU A 299 32.78 4.47 -18.29
N PRO A 300 33.74 3.97 -17.49
CA PRO A 300 34.90 3.27 -18.02
C PRO A 300 34.49 2.03 -18.83
N ILE A 301 35.30 1.69 -19.83
CA ILE A 301 35.10 0.47 -20.63
C ILE A 301 35.35 -0.74 -19.74
N ARG A 302 34.40 -1.69 -19.74
CA ARG A 302 34.52 -2.92 -18.96
C ARG A 302 35.25 -3.99 -19.76
N SER A 303 35.93 -4.91 -19.07
CA SER A 303 36.64 -6.03 -19.73
C SER A 303 35.69 -7.02 -20.41
N ASP A 304 34.42 -7.06 -19.99
CA ASP A 304 33.35 -7.89 -20.55
C ASP A 304 32.50 -7.15 -21.61
N ASP A 305 32.85 -5.91 -21.98
CA ASP A 305 32.13 -5.18 -23.02
C ASP A 305 32.40 -5.78 -24.42
N PRO A 306 31.35 -6.15 -25.17
CA PRO A 306 31.47 -6.56 -26.57
C PRO A 306 32.23 -5.52 -27.40
N GLU A 307 32.96 -5.97 -28.43
CA GLU A 307 33.83 -5.13 -29.27
C GLU A 307 33.12 -3.87 -29.82
N HIS A 308 31.85 -4.01 -30.25
CA HIS A 308 31.07 -2.88 -30.76
C HIS A 308 30.77 -1.79 -29.70
N LEU A 309 30.80 -2.12 -28.41
CA LEU A 309 30.62 -1.19 -27.29
C LEU A 309 31.95 -0.64 -26.74
N GLN A 310 33.08 -0.99 -27.35
CA GLN A 310 34.38 -0.37 -27.06
C GLN A 310 34.58 0.92 -27.89
N VAL A 311 33.77 1.13 -28.94
CA VAL A 311 33.81 2.33 -29.77
C VAL A 311 33.10 3.50 -29.09
N PHE A 312 33.81 4.63 -28.96
CA PHE A 312 33.29 5.83 -28.26
C PHE A 312 31.96 6.34 -28.83
N THR A 313 31.82 6.43 -30.15
CA THR A 313 30.59 6.92 -30.80
C THR A 313 29.38 6.06 -30.47
N THR A 314 29.55 4.73 -30.49
CA THR A 314 28.50 3.78 -30.07
C THR A 314 28.17 3.98 -28.59
N ARG A 315 29.16 4.07 -27.70
CA ARG A 315 28.93 4.32 -26.26
C ARG A 315 28.21 5.63 -25.99
N ALA A 316 28.56 6.70 -26.71
CA ALA A 316 27.91 8.00 -26.60
C ALA A 316 26.44 7.98 -27.08
N SER A 317 26.07 7.00 -27.91
CA SER A 317 24.67 6.80 -28.33
C SER A 317 23.84 5.97 -27.34
N VAL A 318 24.48 5.18 -26.47
CA VAL A 318 23.79 4.34 -25.48
C VAL A 318 23.37 5.20 -24.29
N LYS A 319 22.05 5.34 -24.12
CA LYS A 319 21.41 6.12 -23.06
C LYS A 319 20.89 5.24 -21.93
N CYS A 320 20.50 5.86 -20.83
CA CYS A 320 19.77 5.19 -19.76
C CYS A 320 18.37 4.83 -20.25
N LYS A 321 17.94 3.58 -20.03
CA LYS A 321 16.59 3.12 -20.37
C LYS A 321 15.61 3.55 -19.28
N ILE A 322 14.68 4.44 -19.62
CA ILE A 322 13.71 5.01 -18.67
C ILE A 322 12.39 4.23 -18.73
N PHE A 323 12.04 3.61 -17.61
CA PHE A 323 10.76 2.97 -17.37
C PHE A 323 9.81 3.96 -16.70
N LEU A 324 8.72 4.31 -17.38
CA LEU A 324 7.67 5.18 -16.87
C LEU A 324 6.47 4.33 -16.44
N GLY A 325 6.06 4.47 -15.18
CA GLY A 325 4.86 3.84 -14.64
C GLY A 325 3.84 4.87 -14.19
N TYR A 326 2.56 4.68 -14.54
CA TYR A 326 1.47 5.50 -14.01
C TYR A 326 0.18 4.71 -13.80
N THR A 327 -0.61 5.08 -12.80
CA THR A 327 -1.94 4.50 -12.54
C THR A 327 -3.01 5.10 -13.46
N SER A 328 -4.11 4.36 -13.68
CA SER A 328 -5.20 4.73 -14.59
C SER A 328 -5.78 6.13 -14.38
N ASN A 329 -6.03 6.50 -13.12
CA ASN A 329 -6.62 7.80 -12.76
C ASN A 329 -5.80 9.01 -13.24
N LEU A 330 -4.49 8.85 -13.48
CA LEU A 330 -3.65 9.92 -14.01
C LEU A 330 -3.99 10.20 -15.48
N VAL A 331 -4.31 9.18 -16.27
CA VAL A 331 -4.78 9.37 -17.65
C VAL A 331 -6.20 9.94 -17.69
N SER A 332 -7.05 9.62 -16.70
CA SER A 332 -8.36 10.29 -16.54
C SER A 332 -8.20 11.79 -16.28
N SER A 333 -7.13 12.21 -15.58
CA SER A 333 -6.80 13.62 -15.32
C SER A 333 -6.11 14.32 -16.50
N GLY A 334 -5.71 15.58 -16.32
CA GLY A 334 -4.87 16.33 -17.26
C GLY A 334 -3.38 15.93 -17.27
N MET A 335 -3.00 14.93 -16.46
CA MET A 335 -1.66 14.34 -16.53
C MET A 335 -1.43 13.60 -17.85
N ARG A 336 -2.51 13.18 -18.53
CA ARG A 336 -2.47 12.55 -19.85
C ARG A 336 -1.63 13.36 -20.83
N GLU A 337 -1.83 14.67 -20.90
CA GLU A 337 -1.13 15.55 -21.86
C GLU A 337 0.37 15.63 -21.56
N VAL A 338 0.75 15.59 -20.27
CA VAL A 338 2.15 15.55 -19.82
C VAL A 338 2.80 14.22 -20.21
N ILE A 339 2.11 13.10 -20.01
CA ILE A 339 2.60 11.76 -20.40
C ILE A 339 2.71 11.66 -21.93
N ARG A 340 1.71 12.17 -22.66
CA ARG A 340 1.70 12.23 -24.13
C ARG A 340 2.90 13.00 -24.65
N PHE A 341 3.25 14.15 -24.05
CA PHE A 341 4.44 14.90 -24.42
C PHE A 341 5.73 14.06 -24.31
N LEU A 342 5.87 13.27 -23.24
CA LEU A 342 7.03 12.38 -23.07
C LEU A 342 7.06 11.27 -24.13
N ALA A 343 5.90 10.69 -24.47
CA ALA A 343 5.78 9.67 -25.50
C ALA A 343 6.04 10.24 -26.91
N GLU A 344 5.45 11.40 -27.24
CA GLU A 344 5.56 12.10 -28.53
C GLU A 344 7.00 12.41 -28.89
N HIS A 345 7.79 12.87 -27.91
CA HIS A 345 9.18 13.26 -28.11
C HIS A 345 10.20 12.16 -27.77
N ASN A 346 9.74 10.90 -27.67
CA ASN A 346 10.58 9.74 -27.41
C ASN A 346 11.53 9.91 -26.20
N MET A 347 10.97 10.45 -25.11
CA MET A 347 11.72 10.79 -23.89
C MET A 347 11.74 9.68 -22.84
N VAL A 348 10.95 8.62 -23.05
CA VAL A 348 10.88 7.42 -22.21
C VAL A 348 10.91 6.18 -23.11
N ASP A 349 11.44 5.07 -22.60
CA ASP A 349 11.69 3.88 -23.41
C ASP A 349 10.66 2.77 -23.20
N VAL A 350 10.02 2.72 -22.03
CA VAL A 350 9.04 1.68 -21.67
C VAL A 350 7.96 2.31 -20.82
N ILE A 351 6.70 1.97 -21.11
CA ILE A 351 5.56 2.38 -20.30
C ILE A 351 4.89 1.15 -19.65
N VAL A 352 4.48 1.29 -18.39
CA VAL A 352 3.60 0.32 -17.72
C VAL A 352 2.42 1.06 -17.10
N THR A 353 1.20 0.56 -17.34
CA THR A 353 -0.01 1.10 -16.73
C THR A 353 -1.08 0.02 -16.52
N THR A 354 -2.23 0.38 -15.95
CA THR A 354 -3.40 -0.49 -15.78
C THR A 354 -4.42 -0.28 -16.91
N ALA A 355 -5.40 -1.17 -17.07
CA ALA A 355 -6.36 -1.12 -18.19
C ALA A 355 -7.08 0.24 -18.30
N GLY A 356 -7.52 0.81 -17.18
CA GLY A 356 -8.07 2.16 -17.13
C GLY A 356 -7.13 3.24 -17.70
N GLY A 357 -5.81 3.09 -17.56
CA GLY A 357 -4.84 4.02 -18.14
C GLY A 357 -4.70 3.86 -19.66
N ILE A 358 -5.05 2.69 -20.19
CA ILE A 358 -5.11 2.42 -21.62
C ILE A 358 -6.41 3.00 -22.21
N GLU A 359 -7.55 2.54 -21.71
CA GLU A 359 -8.86 2.86 -22.31
C GLU A 359 -9.23 4.33 -22.19
N GLU A 360 -8.93 5.01 -21.07
CA GLU A 360 -9.27 6.42 -20.89
C GLU A 360 -8.53 7.34 -21.88
N ASP A 361 -7.35 6.94 -22.37
CA ASP A 361 -6.62 7.69 -23.40
C ASP A 361 -7.34 7.63 -24.77
N PHE A 362 -7.79 6.43 -25.16
CA PHE A 362 -8.55 6.23 -26.39
C PHE A 362 -9.94 6.86 -26.28
N ILE A 363 -10.63 6.65 -25.16
CA ILE A 363 -11.94 7.22 -24.89
C ILE A 363 -11.90 8.75 -24.99
N LYS A 364 -10.83 9.40 -24.50
CA LYS A 364 -10.67 10.86 -24.61
C LYS A 364 -10.53 11.39 -26.04
N CYS A 365 -10.16 10.55 -26.99
CA CYS A 365 -10.19 10.90 -28.42
C CYS A 365 -11.64 10.87 -28.98
N LEU A 366 -12.53 10.09 -28.34
CA LEU A 366 -13.93 9.89 -28.77
C LEU A 366 -14.92 10.78 -28.02
N GLY A 367 -14.59 11.20 -26.79
CA GLY A 367 -15.43 12.05 -25.97
C GLY A 367 -14.68 12.65 -24.77
N PRO A 368 -15.04 13.87 -24.34
CA PRO A 368 -14.34 14.55 -23.25
C PRO A 368 -14.68 13.98 -21.87
N THR A 369 -13.75 14.20 -20.93
CA THR A 369 -13.94 14.06 -19.48
C THR A 369 -14.13 15.45 -18.88
N TYR A 370 -15.00 15.58 -17.87
CA TYR A 370 -15.34 16.86 -17.26
C TYR A 370 -14.91 16.95 -15.80
N LEU A 371 -14.71 18.16 -15.30
CA LEU A 371 -14.56 18.42 -13.87
C LEU A 371 -15.91 18.25 -13.15
N GLY A 372 -15.86 17.68 -11.96
CA GLY A 372 -16.96 17.55 -11.02
C GLY A 372 -16.44 17.65 -9.59
N GLU A 373 -17.07 16.93 -8.66
CA GLU A 373 -16.67 16.93 -7.25
C GLU A 373 -16.64 15.52 -6.66
N PHE A 374 -15.73 15.29 -5.72
CA PHE A 374 -15.67 14.04 -4.94
C PHE A 374 -16.98 13.74 -4.19
N SER A 375 -17.69 14.79 -3.78
CA SER A 375 -18.88 14.75 -2.94
C SER A 375 -20.16 14.32 -3.67
N PHE A 376 -20.15 14.31 -5.02
CA PHE A 376 -21.35 14.00 -5.80
C PHE A 376 -21.90 12.60 -5.50
N LYS A 377 -23.21 12.55 -5.22
CA LYS A 377 -23.91 11.32 -4.82
C LYS A 377 -23.98 10.33 -5.99
N GLY A 378 -23.40 9.15 -5.79
CA GLY A 378 -23.33 8.11 -6.83
C GLY A 378 -24.69 7.68 -7.39
N ALA A 379 -25.74 7.61 -6.56
CA ALA A 379 -27.08 7.25 -7.03
C ALA A 379 -27.66 8.24 -8.05
N GLU A 380 -27.40 9.54 -7.87
CA GLU A 380 -27.88 10.58 -8.78
C GLU A 380 -27.05 10.62 -10.08
N LEU A 381 -25.73 10.41 -9.97
CA LEU A 381 -24.87 10.27 -11.14
C LEU A 381 -25.27 9.06 -11.99
N ARG A 382 -25.55 7.91 -11.36
CA ARG A 382 -25.96 6.69 -12.06
C ARG A 382 -27.28 6.87 -12.82
N LYS A 383 -28.28 7.53 -12.22
CA LYS A 383 -29.55 7.85 -12.88
C LYS A 383 -29.37 8.71 -14.14
N LYS A 384 -28.33 9.56 -14.14
CA LYS A 384 -27.98 10.45 -15.25
C LYS A 384 -27.00 9.82 -16.25
N GLY A 385 -26.56 8.58 -16.03
CA GLY A 385 -25.55 7.95 -16.89
C GLY A 385 -24.18 8.65 -16.80
N LEU A 386 -23.80 9.14 -15.61
CA LEU A 386 -22.50 9.77 -15.36
C LEU A 386 -21.67 8.87 -14.45
N ASN A 387 -20.43 8.58 -14.85
CA ASN A 387 -19.46 7.80 -14.08
C ASN A 387 -18.46 8.77 -13.41
N ARG A 388 -18.15 8.56 -12.12
CA ARG A 388 -17.26 9.45 -11.35
C ARG A 388 -15.88 8.83 -11.13
N ILE A 389 -14.84 9.59 -11.41
CA ILE A 389 -13.43 9.25 -11.12
C ILE A 389 -12.87 10.36 -10.23
N GLY A 390 -12.88 10.17 -8.91
CA GLY A 390 -12.49 11.23 -7.97
C GLY A 390 -13.41 12.46 -8.09
N ASN A 391 -12.86 13.59 -8.53
CA ASN A 391 -13.57 14.83 -8.89
C ASN A 391 -13.73 15.01 -10.41
N LEU A 392 -13.68 13.92 -11.20
CA LEU A 392 -13.91 13.94 -12.64
C LEU A 392 -15.21 13.19 -12.98
N LEU A 393 -15.83 13.53 -14.10
CA LEU A 393 -17.03 12.92 -14.63
C LEU A 393 -16.81 12.46 -16.07
N VAL A 394 -17.13 11.20 -16.34
CA VAL A 394 -17.13 10.59 -17.67
C VAL A 394 -18.57 10.22 -18.03
N PRO A 395 -19.18 10.85 -19.06
CA PRO A 395 -20.48 10.43 -19.55
C PRO A 395 -20.46 8.99 -20.07
N ASN A 396 -21.52 8.21 -19.80
CA ASN A 396 -21.58 6.81 -20.23
C ASN A 396 -21.58 6.66 -21.76
N ASP A 397 -22.05 7.68 -22.47
CA ASP A 397 -21.99 7.78 -23.95
C ASP A 397 -20.56 7.60 -24.48
N ASN A 398 -19.54 8.03 -23.73
CA ASN A 398 -18.14 7.85 -24.11
C ASN A 398 -17.76 6.37 -24.22
N TYR A 399 -18.29 5.51 -23.32
CA TYR A 399 -18.05 4.07 -23.35
C TYR A 399 -18.86 3.37 -24.46
N CYS A 400 -20.04 3.90 -24.83
CA CYS A 400 -20.78 3.43 -26.00
C CYS A 400 -20.00 3.71 -27.29
N LYS A 401 -19.45 4.92 -27.44
CA LYS A 401 -18.55 5.26 -28.58
C LYS A 401 -17.30 4.38 -28.61
N PHE A 402 -16.76 4.05 -27.44
CA PHE A 402 -15.62 3.16 -27.33
C PHE A 402 -15.95 1.74 -27.77
N GLU A 403 -17.12 1.21 -27.40
CA GLU A 403 -17.63 -0.07 -27.91
C GLU A 403 -17.69 -0.07 -29.44
N ASP A 404 -18.35 0.93 -30.03
CA ASP A 404 -18.51 1.06 -31.48
C ASP A 404 -17.16 1.12 -32.22
N TRP A 405 -16.13 1.72 -31.59
CA TRP A 405 -14.79 1.82 -32.15
C TRP A 405 -13.97 0.53 -31.98
N VAL A 406 -13.97 -0.07 -30.79
CA VAL A 406 -13.03 -1.16 -30.46
C VAL A 406 -13.49 -2.52 -30.95
N VAL A 407 -14.81 -2.79 -30.98
CA VAL A 407 -15.34 -4.11 -31.34
C VAL A 407 -14.93 -4.54 -32.76
N PRO A 408 -15.03 -3.69 -33.81
CA PRO A 408 -14.54 -4.04 -35.14
C PRO A 408 -13.04 -4.33 -35.21
N ILE A 409 -12.25 -3.76 -34.30
CA ILE A 409 -10.81 -4.03 -34.20
C ILE A 409 -10.59 -5.40 -33.56
N LEU A 410 -11.36 -5.74 -32.51
CA LEU A 410 -11.31 -7.08 -31.88
C LEU A 410 -11.68 -8.19 -32.88
N ASP A 411 -12.64 -7.94 -33.78
CA ASP A 411 -13.01 -8.87 -34.85
C ASP A 411 -11.80 -9.14 -35.78
N LYS A 412 -11.10 -8.09 -36.22
CA LYS A 412 -9.89 -8.21 -37.04
C LYS A 412 -8.76 -8.91 -36.30
N MET A 413 -8.56 -8.60 -35.03
CA MET A 413 -7.54 -9.25 -34.19
C MET A 413 -7.82 -10.76 -34.09
N LEU A 414 -9.08 -11.15 -33.89
CA LEU A 414 -9.47 -12.56 -33.84
C LEU A 414 -9.27 -13.26 -35.19
N GLU A 415 -9.62 -12.59 -36.30
CA GLU A 415 -9.37 -13.10 -37.65
C GLU A 415 -7.88 -13.35 -37.87
N GLU A 416 -7.02 -12.38 -37.55
CA GLU A 416 -5.57 -12.49 -37.67
C GLU A 416 -5.02 -13.62 -36.78
N GLN A 417 -5.53 -13.77 -35.56
CA GLN A 417 -5.15 -14.88 -34.67
C GLN A 417 -5.51 -16.23 -35.27
N LYS A 418 -6.72 -16.38 -35.86
CA LYS A 418 -7.18 -17.64 -36.46
C LYS A 418 -6.50 -17.94 -37.79
N ALA A 419 -6.30 -16.94 -38.64
CA ALA A 419 -5.80 -17.11 -40.00
C ALA A 419 -4.26 -17.16 -40.07
N LYS A 420 -3.57 -16.35 -39.25
CA LYS A 420 -2.11 -16.19 -39.30
C LYS A 420 -1.39 -16.84 -38.11
N GLY A 421 -2.14 -17.29 -37.09
CA GLY A 421 -1.56 -17.79 -35.85
C GLY A 421 -0.96 -16.69 -34.97
N THR A 422 -1.36 -15.43 -35.15
CA THR A 422 -0.90 -14.31 -34.32
C THR A 422 -1.29 -14.54 -32.86
N ILE A 423 -0.32 -14.53 -31.94
CA ILE A 423 -0.58 -14.57 -30.50
C ILE A 423 -0.55 -13.14 -29.99
N TRP A 424 -1.72 -12.60 -29.66
CA TRP A 424 -1.82 -11.27 -29.08
C TRP A 424 -1.32 -11.26 -27.65
N THR A 425 -0.72 -10.15 -27.27
CA THR A 425 -0.30 -9.82 -25.90
C THR A 425 -0.87 -8.45 -25.55
N PRO A 426 -0.92 -8.06 -24.26
CA PRO A 426 -1.31 -6.70 -23.91
C PRO A 426 -0.54 -5.63 -24.69
N SER A 427 0.78 -5.74 -24.79
CA SER A 427 1.59 -4.73 -25.48
C SER A 427 1.33 -4.67 -26.99
N THR A 428 1.19 -5.81 -27.67
CA THR A 428 0.90 -5.86 -29.11
C THR A 428 -0.52 -5.41 -29.43
N MET A 429 -1.49 -5.70 -28.54
CA MET A 429 -2.84 -5.15 -28.61
C MET A 429 -2.84 -3.63 -28.44
N ILE A 430 -2.16 -3.09 -27.41
CA ILE A 430 -2.08 -1.64 -27.19
C ILE A 430 -1.41 -0.94 -28.36
N HIS A 431 -0.34 -1.52 -28.90
CA HIS A 431 0.32 -1.02 -30.11
C HIS A 431 -0.64 -0.98 -31.31
N ARG A 432 -1.40 -2.06 -31.54
CA ARG A 432 -2.43 -2.11 -32.59
C ARG A 432 -3.50 -1.02 -32.39
N LEU A 433 -4.02 -0.86 -31.18
CA LEU A 433 -5.01 0.16 -30.86
C LEU A 433 -4.45 1.59 -31.04
N GLY A 434 -3.18 1.81 -30.71
CA GLY A 434 -2.47 3.07 -30.97
C GLY A 434 -2.37 3.42 -32.46
N LEU A 435 -2.18 2.42 -33.33
CA LEU A 435 -2.23 2.61 -34.77
C LEU A 435 -3.65 2.90 -35.28
N GLU A 436 -4.66 2.22 -34.73
CA GLU A 436 -6.06 2.33 -35.17
C GLU A 436 -6.73 3.64 -34.69
N ILE A 437 -6.36 4.18 -33.52
CA ILE A 437 -6.94 5.46 -33.07
C ILE A 437 -6.48 6.63 -33.95
N ASN A 438 -5.24 6.56 -34.46
CA ASN A 438 -4.64 7.50 -35.40
C ASN A 438 -4.86 8.99 -35.03
N ASP A 439 -4.78 9.31 -33.74
CA ASP A 439 -5.04 10.64 -33.19
C ASP A 439 -3.80 11.15 -32.44
N PRO A 440 -3.19 12.30 -32.82
CA PRO A 440 -2.00 12.84 -32.19
C PRO A 440 -2.23 13.36 -30.75
N SER A 441 -3.46 13.39 -30.27
CA SER A 441 -3.78 13.65 -28.87
C SER A 441 -3.62 12.42 -27.97
N SER A 442 -3.56 11.20 -28.54
CA SER A 442 -3.39 9.95 -27.81
C SER A 442 -1.94 9.70 -27.40
N ILE A 443 -1.74 9.24 -26.17
CA ILE A 443 -0.44 8.72 -25.71
C ILE A 443 -0.02 7.53 -26.59
N TYR A 444 -0.94 6.59 -26.81
CA TYR A 444 -0.63 5.30 -27.44
C TYR A 444 -0.47 5.38 -28.94
N TYR A 445 -1.05 6.40 -29.59
CA TYR A 445 -0.65 6.79 -30.94
C TYR A 445 0.85 7.06 -31.03
N TRP A 446 1.37 7.92 -30.14
CA TRP A 446 2.79 8.25 -30.12
C TRP A 446 3.66 7.08 -29.69
N CYS A 447 3.21 6.26 -28.75
CA CYS A 447 3.93 5.04 -28.39
C CYS A 447 4.10 4.10 -29.59
N ALA A 448 3.04 3.89 -30.39
CA ALA A 448 3.13 3.06 -31.59
C ALA A 448 4.03 3.70 -32.67
N ARG A 449 3.99 5.03 -32.81
CA ARG A 449 4.83 5.77 -33.78
C ARG A 449 6.32 5.79 -33.42
N ASN A 450 6.64 5.80 -32.13
CA ASN A 450 8.01 5.87 -31.62
C ASN A 450 8.55 4.53 -31.12
N ASP A 451 7.82 3.43 -31.35
CA ASP A 451 8.18 2.06 -30.92
C ASP A 451 8.44 1.95 -29.41
N ILE A 452 7.60 2.62 -28.61
CA ILE A 452 7.63 2.55 -27.14
C ILE A 452 6.66 1.45 -26.69
N PRO A 453 7.15 0.30 -26.17
CA PRO A 453 6.29 -0.75 -25.68
C PRO A 453 5.52 -0.32 -24.43
N VAL A 454 4.24 -0.69 -24.40
CA VAL A 454 3.33 -0.41 -23.28
C VAL A 454 2.87 -1.73 -22.69
N TYR A 455 3.19 -1.99 -21.43
CA TYR A 455 2.81 -3.23 -20.75
C TYR A 455 1.62 -3.01 -19.80
N CYS A 456 0.68 -3.94 -19.83
CA CYS A 456 -0.47 -3.95 -18.94
C CYS A 456 -0.85 -5.40 -18.58
N PRO A 457 -0.27 -5.98 -17.51
CA PRO A 457 -0.51 -7.40 -17.17
C PRO A 457 -1.98 -7.72 -16.87
N ALA A 458 -2.74 -6.73 -16.40
CA ALA A 458 -4.16 -6.83 -16.09
C ALA A 458 -5.01 -6.02 -17.10
N ILE A 459 -4.77 -6.21 -18.40
CA ILE A 459 -5.47 -5.48 -19.49
C ILE A 459 -6.99 -5.68 -19.49
N THR A 460 -7.48 -6.74 -18.84
CA THR A 460 -8.91 -7.08 -18.74
C THR A 460 -9.64 -6.38 -17.59
N ASP A 461 -8.95 -5.61 -16.74
CA ASP A 461 -9.53 -4.95 -15.56
C ASP A 461 -10.03 -3.53 -15.86
N GLY A 462 -10.99 -3.41 -16.79
CA GLY A 462 -11.54 -2.14 -17.25
C GLY A 462 -12.60 -2.30 -18.35
N SER A 463 -13.05 -1.19 -18.91
CA SER A 463 -13.98 -1.16 -20.05
C SER A 463 -13.47 -1.95 -21.25
N LEU A 464 -12.16 -1.98 -21.52
CA LEU A 464 -11.61 -2.83 -22.57
C LEU A 464 -11.86 -4.32 -22.29
N GLY A 465 -11.78 -4.73 -21.02
CA GLY A 465 -12.16 -6.07 -20.57
C GLY A 465 -13.65 -6.37 -20.79
N ASP A 466 -14.53 -5.40 -20.52
CA ASP A 466 -15.96 -5.52 -20.81
C ASP A 466 -16.21 -5.75 -22.31
N MET A 467 -15.50 -5.03 -23.18
CA MET A 467 -15.62 -5.19 -24.63
C MET A 467 -15.11 -6.54 -25.11
N ILE A 468 -13.97 -7.01 -24.57
CA ILE A 468 -13.48 -8.38 -24.83
C ILE A 468 -14.51 -9.43 -24.38
N TYR A 469 -15.12 -9.22 -23.21
CA TYR A 469 -16.16 -10.10 -22.68
C TYR A 469 -17.38 -10.16 -23.61
N PHE A 470 -17.96 -9.02 -24.00
CA PHE A 470 -19.12 -9.01 -24.91
C PHE A 470 -18.78 -9.56 -26.30
N HIS A 471 -17.61 -9.21 -26.84
CA HIS A 471 -17.10 -9.73 -28.09
C HIS A 471 -16.99 -11.27 -28.04
N SER A 472 -16.51 -11.85 -26.93
CA SER A 472 -16.32 -13.30 -26.81
C SER A 472 -17.60 -14.14 -26.97
N TYR A 473 -18.77 -13.59 -26.65
CA TYR A 473 -20.06 -14.27 -26.87
C TYR A 473 -20.52 -14.23 -28.31
N LYS A 474 -20.15 -13.17 -29.05
CA LYS A 474 -20.48 -13.02 -30.49
C LYS A 474 -19.48 -13.79 -31.35
N ASN A 475 -18.19 -13.60 -31.06
CA ASN A 475 -17.05 -14.12 -31.80
C ASN A 475 -16.04 -14.77 -30.83
N PRO A 476 -16.24 -16.03 -30.42
CA PRO A 476 -15.40 -16.67 -29.43
C PRO A 476 -13.97 -16.98 -29.95
N GLY A 477 -13.03 -16.96 -29.01
CA GLY A 477 -11.68 -17.51 -29.19
C GLY A 477 -10.52 -16.52 -29.17
N LEU A 478 -10.74 -15.23 -28.94
CA LEU A 478 -9.64 -14.27 -28.80
C LEU A 478 -8.82 -14.60 -27.56
N VAL A 479 -7.49 -14.73 -27.72
CA VAL A 479 -6.56 -15.04 -26.64
C VAL A 479 -5.53 -13.94 -26.54
N ILE A 480 -5.31 -13.45 -25.32
CA ILE A 480 -4.30 -12.44 -25.02
C ILE A 480 -3.33 -13.05 -24.00
N ASP A 481 -2.12 -13.35 -24.45
CA ASP A 481 -1.06 -13.97 -23.65
C ASP A 481 -0.26 -12.92 -22.87
N ILE A 482 -0.15 -13.12 -21.57
CA ILE A 482 0.67 -12.30 -20.67
C ILE A 482 2.09 -12.86 -20.49
N ALA A 483 2.33 -14.13 -20.84
CA ALA A 483 3.62 -14.79 -20.65
C ALA A 483 4.69 -14.24 -21.61
N ALA A 484 4.32 -13.95 -22.85
CA ALA A 484 5.21 -13.28 -23.80
C ALA A 484 5.59 -11.87 -23.32
N ASP A 485 4.64 -11.10 -22.77
CA ASP A 485 4.90 -9.73 -22.29
C ASP A 485 5.84 -9.70 -21.08
N ILE A 486 5.71 -10.62 -20.12
CA ILE A 486 6.65 -10.67 -18.98
C ILE A 486 8.08 -10.99 -19.46
N ARG A 487 8.25 -11.84 -20.48
CA ARG A 487 9.56 -12.08 -21.09
C ARG A 487 10.11 -10.81 -21.74
N ASN A 488 9.28 -10.10 -22.48
CA ASN A 488 9.69 -8.90 -23.21
C ASN A 488 10.15 -7.77 -22.27
N ILE A 489 9.35 -7.43 -21.25
CA ILE A 489 9.73 -6.36 -20.31
C ILE A 489 10.98 -6.73 -19.51
N ASN A 490 11.11 -7.99 -19.07
CA ASN A 490 12.30 -8.45 -18.35
C ASN A 490 13.54 -8.39 -19.24
N ASN A 491 13.46 -8.83 -20.50
CA ASN A 491 14.56 -8.74 -21.45
C ASN A 491 15.00 -7.29 -21.68
N THR A 492 14.04 -6.36 -21.82
CA THR A 492 14.35 -4.93 -21.96
C THR A 492 15.16 -4.40 -20.79
N ALA A 493 14.85 -4.84 -19.56
CA ALA A 493 15.64 -4.48 -18.38
C ALA A 493 17.02 -5.18 -18.36
N VAL A 494 17.06 -6.50 -18.59
CA VAL A 494 18.29 -7.31 -18.55
C VAL A 494 19.35 -6.81 -19.53
N PHE A 495 18.93 -6.43 -20.74
CA PHE A 495 19.86 -5.97 -21.77
C PHE A 495 20.21 -4.47 -21.68
N ALA A 496 19.57 -3.73 -20.77
CA ALA A 496 19.87 -2.32 -20.55
C ALA A 496 21.13 -2.12 -19.70
N ARG A 497 22.06 -1.28 -20.19
CA ARG A 497 23.29 -0.92 -19.47
C ARG A 497 23.01 -0.09 -18.21
N LYS A 498 22.05 0.82 -18.31
CA LYS A 498 21.57 1.65 -17.20
C LYS A 498 20.05 1.72 -17.25
N THR A 499 19.39 1.66 -16.11
CA THR A 499 17.94 1.84 -16.04
C THR A 499 17.53 2.88 -15.00
N GLY A 500 16.53 3.67 -15.36
CA GLY A 500 15.87 4.62 -14.48
C GLY A 500 14.39 4.30 -14.38
N MET A 501 13.83 4.41 -13.18
CA MET A 501 12.40 4.20 -12.93
C MET A 501 11.75 5.50 -12.49
N ILE A 502 10.71 5.93 -13.21
CA ILE A 502 9.84 7.04 -12.82
C ILE A 502 8.43 6.47 -12.62
N ILE A 503 7.97 6.39 -11.38
CA ILE A 503 6.72 5.70 -11.04
C ILE A 503 5.76 6.64 -10.33
N MET A 504 4.63 6.93 -10.96
CA MET A 504 3.54 7.75 -10.44
C MET A 504 2.39 6.85 -9.97
N GLY A 505 2.20 6.75 -8.66
CA GLY A 505 1.25 5.84 -8.03
C GLY A 505 1.90 4.54 -7.53
N GLY A 506 1.12 3.46 -7.50
CA GLY A 506 1.51 2.18 -6.90
C GLY A 506 0.89 0.97 -7.61
N GLY A 507 0.64 -0.10 -6.86
CA GLY A 507 -0.04 -1.30 -7.36
C GLY A 507 0.77 -2.09 -8.38
N VAL A 508 0.07 -2.74 -9.33
CA VAL A 508 0.69 -3.60 -10.36
C VAL A 508 1.76 -2.87 -11.14
N VAL A 509 1.54 -1.59 -11.45
CA VAL A 509 2.47 -0.78 -12.25
C VAL A 509 3.83 -0.65 -11.57
N LYS A 510 3.83 -0.22 -10.29
CA LYS A 510 5.06 -0.10 -9.50
C LYS A 510 5.78 -1.44 -9.43
N HIS A 511 5.06 -2.47 -9.00
CA HIS A 511 5.67 -3.77 -8.77
C HIS A 511 6.23 -4.39 -10.07
N HIS A 512 5.53 -4.27 -11.19
CA HIS A 512 5.93 -4.87 -12.46
C HIS A 512 7.21 -4.24 -13.02
N ILE A 513 7.34 -2.90 -12.97
CA ILE A 513 8.59 -2.21 -13.36
C ILE A 513 9.75 -2.61 -12.44
N CYS A 514 9.52 -2.60 -11.12
CA CYS A 514 10.56 -2.98 -10.16
C CYS A 514 11.01 -4.44 -10.35
N ASN A 515 10.07 -5.34 -10.63
CA ASN A 515 10.35 -6.76 -10.83
C ASN A 515 11.08 -7.03 -12.15
N ALA A 516 10.85 -6.24 -13.20
CA ALA A 516 11.67 -6.31 -14.41
C ALA A 516 13.12 -5.91 -14.09
N ASN A 517 13.31 -4.85 -13.30
CA ASN A 517 14.63 -4.38 -12.89
C ASN A 517 15.34 -5.29 -11.88
N LEU A 518 14.61 -6.14 -11.15
CA LEU A 518 15.22 -7.22 -10.36
C LEU A 518 16.05 -8.17 -11.24
N MET A 519 15.62 -8.46 -12.46
CA MET A 519 16.30 -9.40 -13.36
C MET A 519 17.69 -8.92 -13.80
N ARG A 520 17.99 -7.62 -13.64
CA ARG A 520 19.30 -7.01 -13.88
C ARG A 520 20.03 -6.62 -12.59
N ASN A 521 19.59 -7.17 -11.45
CA ASN A 521 20.12 -6.90 -10.12
C ASN A 521 19.91 -5.44 -9.65
N GLY A 522 18.81 -4.83 -10.08
CA GLY A 522 18.31 -3.55 -9.59
C GLY A 522 18.42 -2.40 -10.59
N ALA A 523 17.52 -1.42 -10.46
CA ALA A 523 17.61 -0.15 -11.19
C ALA A 523 18.71 0.76 -10.61
N ASP A 524 19.30 1.59 -11.47
CA ASP A 524 20.36 2.55 -11.10
C ASP A 524 19.80 3.87 -10.54
N TYR A 525 18.60 4.25 -10.99
CA TYR A 525 17.90 5.45 -10.56
C TYR A 525 16.42 5.14 -10.28
N ALA A 526 15.85 5.72 -9.24
CA ALA A 526 14.43 5.54 -8.93
C ALA A 526 13.76 6.79 -8.34
N VAL A 527 12.67 7.22 -8.97
CA VAL A 527 11.81 8.30 -8.49
C VAL A 527 10.39 7.77 -8.34
N TYR A 528 9.90 7.73 -7.09
CA TYR A 528 8.52 7.38 -6.78
C TYR A 528 7.72 8.63 -6.43
N ILE A 529 6.51 8.75 -6.95
CA ILE A 529 5.57 9.83 -6.65
C ILE A 529 4.24 9.19 -6.32
N ASN A 530 3.91 9.06 -5.03
CA ASN A 530 2.63 8.50 -4.62
C ASN A 530 2.22 8.95 -3.21
N THR A 531 0.95 8.71 -2.89
CA THR A 531 0.34 9.09 -1.61
C THR A 531 0.29 7.95 -0.59
N ALA A 532 0.79 6.76 -0.96
CA ALA A 532 0.69 5.56 -0.14
C ALA A 532 1.73 5.56 0.99
N GLN A 533 1.33 4.99 2.13
CA GLN A 533 2.07 5.03 3.40
C GLN A 533 2.56 3.62 3.77
N GLU A 534 3.68 3.54 4.49
CA GLU A 534 4.35 2.26 4.76
C GLU A 534 3.66 1.38 5.83
N PHE A 535 2.86 1.97 6.71
CA PHE A 535 2.37 1.30 7.93
C PHE A 535 1.45 0.10 7.67
N ASP A 536 0.86 0.00 6.47
CA ASP A 536 -0.05 -1.08 6.10
C ASP A 536 0.66 -2.29 5.45
N GLY A 537 1.98 -2.19 5.26
CA GLY A 537 2.78 -3.24 4.63
C GLY A 537 2.51 -3.45 3.13
N SER A 538 1.87 -2.49 2.46
CA SER A 538 1.59 -2.58 1.03
C SER A 538 2.84 -2.28 0.18
N ASP A 539 3.00 -2.99 -0.93
CA ASP A 539 4.05 -2.66 -1.91
C ASP A 539 3.88 -1.21 -2.42
N ALA A 540 2.65 -0.73 -2.57
CA ALA A 540 2.39 0.65 -2.97
C ALA A 540 2.97 1.68 -1.99
N GLY A 541 2.83 1.41 -0.68
CA GLY A 541 3.29 2.26 0.42
C GLY A 541 4.78 2.16 0.73
N ALA A 542 5.41 1.05 0.35
CA ALA A 542 6.82 0.76 0.59
C ALA A 542 7.76 1.90 0.18
N ARG A 543 8.79 2.13 1.00
CA ARG A 543 9.89 3.07 0.70
C ARG A 543 10.81 2.47 -0.37
N PRO A 544 11.56 3.29 -1.14
CA PRO A 544 12.56 2.78 -2.07
C PRO A 544 13.58 1.83 -1.42
N ASP A 545 13.93 2.07 -0.16
CA ASP A 545 14.84 1.23 0.63
C ASP A 545 14.34 -0.22 0.79
N GLU A 546 13.02 -0.43 0.88
CA GLU A 546 12.46 -1.78 0.89
C GLU A 546 12.76 -2.49 -0.45
N ALA A 547 12.65 -1.78 -1.58
CA ALA A 547 12.98 -2.34 -2.90
C ALA A 547 14.49 -2.64 -3.06
N VAL A 548 15.37 -1.95 -2.33
CA VAL A 548 16.81 -2.28 -2.26
C VAL A 548 17.00 -3.65 -1.61
N SER A 549 16.27 -3.96 -0.54
CA SER A 549 16.37 -5.27 0.15
C SER A 549 16.06 -6.46 -0.76
N TRP A 550 15.22 -6.27 -1.79
CA TRP A 550 14.88 -7.28 -2.79
C TRP A 550 15.87 -7.34 -3.96
N GLY A 551 16.75 -6.36 -4.12
CA GLY A 551 17.56 -6.19 -5.33
C GLY A 551 16.78 -5.62 -6.51
N LYS A 552 15.60 -5.01 -6.28
CA LYS A 552 14.81 -4.30 -7.31
C LYS A 552 15.40 -2.91 -7.61
N ILE A 553 16.09 -2.32 -6.63
CA ILE A 553 16.93 -1.12 -6.74
C ILE A 553 18.34 -1.51 -6.28
N LYS A 554 19.39 -0.99 -6.93
CA LYS A 554 20.78 -1.28 -6.51
C LYS A 554 21.12 -0.64 -5.16
N MET A 555 22.10 -1.22 -4.47
CA MET A 555 22.57 -0.72 -3.16
C MET A 555 23.18 0.69 -3.25
N ASP A 556 23.82 1.02 -4.37
CA ASP A 556 24.44 2.30 -4.67
C ASP A 556 23.57 3.23 -5.53
N ALA A 557 22.30 2.86 -5.76
CA ALA A 557 21.39 3.64 -6.59
C ALA A 557 20.97 4.94 -5.93
N GLU A 558 20.75 5.96 -6.76
CA GLU A 558 20.10 7.19 -6.31
C GLU A 558 18.58 7.02 -6.39
N SER A 559 17.93 7.05 -5.21
CA SER A 559 16.48 6.94 -5.12
C SER A 559 15.84 8.01 -4.25
N VAL A 560 14.59 8.34 -4.57
CA VAL A 560 13.75 9.25 -3.80
C VAL A 560 12.27 8.89 -3.94
N LYS A 561 11.51 9.14 -2.88
CA LYS A 561 10.04 9.08 -2.89
C LYS A 561 9.48 10.45 -2.51
N VAL A 562 8.65 11.00 -3.38
CA VAL A 562 7.85 12.21 -3.15
C VAL A 562 6.46 11.79 -2.69
N TYR A 563 6.15 12.06 -1.43
CA TYR A 563 4.85 11.78 -0.81
C TYR A 563 3.86 12.89 -1.18
N ALA A 564 3.38 12.87 -2.42
CA ALA A 564 2.45 13.86 -2.96
C ALA A 564 1.51 13.23 -4.00
N GLU A 565 0.42 13.93 -4.29
CA GLU A 565 -0.46 13.61 -5.40
C GLU A 565 0.21 14.07 -6.72
N ALA A 566 0.26 13.21 -7.73
CA ALA A 566 1.12 13.39 -8.90
C ALA A 566 0.69 14.56 -9.80
N THR A 567 -0.60 14.94 -9.82
CA THR A 567 -1.08 16.08 -10.61
C THR A 567 -0.49 17.41 -10.17
N LEU A 568 -0.03 17.50 -8.91
CA LEU A 568 0.62 18.70 -8.38
C LEU A 568 2.11 18.78 -8.72
N VAL A 569 2.82 17.65 -8.70
CA VAL A 569 4.29 17.65 -8.68
C VAL A 569 4.94 17.16 -9.98
N PHE A 570 4.33 16.21 -10.69
CA PHE A 570 4.94 15.69 -11.91
C PHE A 570 5.05 16.72 -13.05
N PRO A 571 4.10 17.66 -13.25
CA PRO A 571 4.24 18.68 -14.29
C PRO A 571 5.44 19.60 -14.00
N LEU A 572 5.75 19.84 -12.72
CA LEU A 572 6.92 20.62 -12.30
C LEU A 572 8.22 19.86 -12.58
N ILE A 573 8.24 18.54 -12.35
CA ILE A 573 9.39 17.69 -12.71
C ILE A 573 9.62 17.75 -14.21
N VAL A 574 8.58 17.55 -15.02
CA VAL A 574 8.69 17.60 -16.48
C VAL A 574 9.11 18.99 -16.97
N ALA A 575 8.56 20.06 -16.38
CA ALA A 575 8.94 21.44 -16.71
C ALA A 575 10.43 21.70 -16.49
N GLU A 576 11.01 21.18 -15.41
CA GLU A 576 12.40 21.42 -15.01
C GLU A 576 13.41 20.39 -15.56
N THR A 577 12.91 19.33 -16.21
CA THR A 577 13.75 18.28 -16.79
C THR A 577 13.51 18.16 -18.30
N PHE A 578 12.57 17.31 -18.69
CA PHE A 578 12.21 16.96 -20.06
C PHE A 578 11.90 18.19 -20.94
N ALA A 579 10.94 19.01 -20.52
CA ALA A 579 10.47 20.15 -21.31
C ALA A 579 11.52 21.26 -21.40
N ARG A 580 12.26 21.54 -20.31
CA ARG A 580 13.32 22.55 -20.33
C ARG A 580 14.37 22.24 -21.39
N GLU A 581 14.95 21.04 -21.38
CA GLU A 581 15.98 20.67 -22.37
C GLU A 581 15.41 20.70 -23.78
N TYR A 582 14.21 20.17 -24.00
CA TYR A 582 13.56 20.21 -25.31
C TYR A 582 13.43 21.65 -25.86
N HIS A 583 12.96 22.58 -25.04
CA HIS A 583 12.84 23.97 -25.45
C HIS A 583 14.20 24.67 -25.61
N GLU A 584 15.19 24.33 -24.80
CA GLU A 584 16.55 24.84 -24.95
C GLU A 584 17.21 24.35 -26.24
N GLU A 585 17.08 23.07 -26.57
CA GLU A 585 17.57 22.48 -27.82
C GLU A 585 16.90 23.12 -29.03
N ARG A 586 15.57 23.28 -29.02
CA ARG A 586 14.84 23.98 -30.09
C ARG A 586 15.31 25.42 -30.27
N LYS A 587 15.57 26.14 -29.17
CA LYS A 587 16.16 27.49 -29.23
C LYS A 587 17.57 27.50 -29.80
N ARG A 588 18.41 26.50 -29.47
CA ARG A 588 19.76 26.36 -30.02
C ARG A 588 19.72 26.06 -31.52
N MET A 589 18.83 25.16 -31.96
CA MET A 589 18.65 24.83 -33.38
C MET A 589 18.16 26.04 -34.18
N ALA A 590 17.15 26.76 -33.70
CA ALA A 590 16.64 27.96 -34.37
C ALA A 590 17.72 29.04 -34.52
N LYS A 591 18.58 29.23 -33.50
CA LYS A 591 19.73 30.14 -33.59
C LYS A 591 20.78 29.66 -34.59
N ALA A 592 21.03 28.35 -34.67
CA ALA A 592 21.97 27.80 -35.65
C ALA A 592 21.47 27.99 -37.09
N GLU A 593 20.16 27.81 -37.33
CA GLU A 593 19.50 28.08 -38.62
C GLU A 593 19.63 29.56 -39.02
N GLU A 594 19.35 30.51 -38.11
CA GLU A 594 19.54 31.95 -38.35
C GLU A 594 21.00 32.34 -38.64
N MET A 595 21.98 31.60 -38.12
CA MET A 595 23.41 31.85 -38.37
C MET A 595 23.91 31.24 -39.69
N VAL A 596 23.20 30.27 -40.26
CA VAL A 596 23.50 29.68 -41.58
C VAL A 596 22.82 30.48 -42.71
N GLU A 597 21.68 31.12 -42.44
CA GLU A 597 21.00 32.01 -43.39
C GLU A 597 21.63 33.41 -43.53
N LYS A 598 22.50 33.81 -42.59
CA LYS A 598 23.29 35.04 -42.63
C LYS A 598 24.70 34.78 -43.13
#